data_AF-A0AAN8XH32-F1
#
_entry.id   AF-A0AAN8XH32-F1
#
_cell.length_a   1.000
_cell.length_b   1.000
_cell.length_c   1.000
_cell.angle_alpha   90.00
_cell.angle_beta   90.00
_cell.angle_gamma   90.00
#
_symmetry.space_group_name_H-M   'P 1'
#
loop_
_entity.id
_entity.type
_entity.pdbx_description
1 polymer ?
#
loop_
_entity_poly.entity_id
_entity_poly.type
_entity_poly.pdbx_seq_one_letter_code
_entity_poly.pdbx_strand_id
1 'polypeptide(L)'
;MNVDWEGDPIDIKDCLFCSHHSANLKKKLEHMSLAHSFFIPDLEYCSDVPGLITYLGEKIGCGYECIACKWVGNRCPTLDAVQKHMRDKGHCYLNCEGEKLLEYEEYYDYSSSYPDAEGVDPDEEVELDTLDGDAYQLVLPSGAVIGHRSLMKYYRQRLNPDRRVVVKKVPGSSFASILHKYRALGWNGATAADIVRKTRDLRYLHRVKNYQQMKLGIKANKLQKHFRQQNPV
;
A
#
# COMPACT_ATOMS: atom_id res chain seq x y z
N MET A 1 44.20 1.82 18.27
CA MET A 1 44.06 1.13 19.58
C MET A 1 44.14 -0.35 19.29
N ASN A 2 45.20 -1.02 19.74
CA ASN A 2 45.35 -2.47 19.52
C ASN A 2 44.41 -3.17 20.50
N VAL A 3 43.29 -3.65 19.98
CA VAL A 3 42.42 -4.57 20.70
C VAL A 3 43.11 -5.93 20.60
N ASP A 4 43.65 -6.41 21.72
CA ASP A 4 44.27 -7.73 21.81
C ASP A 4 43.15 -8.78 21.69
N TRP A 5 42.91 -9.28 20.48
CA TRP A 5 41.96 -10.34 20.23
C TRP A 5 42.60 -11.70 20.57
N GLU A 6 42.02 -12.44 21.51
CA GLU A 6 42.54 -13.74 21.98
C GLU A 6 42.17 -14.94 21.06
N GLY A 7 41.53 -14.70 19.92
CA GLY A 7 41.08 -15.76 18.98
C GLY A 7 41.98 -15.90 17.75
N ASP A 8 42.09 -17.12 17.22
CA ASP A 8 42.81 -17.38 15.98
C ASP A 8 41.96 -16.90 14.77
N PRO A 9 42.57 -16.21 13.79
CA PRO A 9 41.88 -15.82 12.57
C PRO A 9 41.53 -17.05 11.73
N ILE A 10 40.38 -17.00 11.07
CA ILE A 10 39.97 -18.05 10.12
C ILE A 10 40.88 -17.99 8.90
N ASP A 11 41.45 -19.12 8.49
CA ASP A 11 42.30 -19.17 7.30
C ASP A 11 41.53 -18.74 6.04
N ILE A 12 42.26 -18.14 5.10
CA ILE A 12 41.72 -17.64 3.83
C ILE A 12 41.05 -18.78 3.05
N LYS A 13 41.49 -20.03 3.25
CA LYS A 13 40.96 -21.23 2.61
C LYS A 13 39.75 -21.86 3.31
N ASP A 14 39.53 -21.55 4.58
CA ASP A 14 38.43 -22.10 5.37
C ASP A 14 37.16 -21.28 5.21
N CYS A 15 36.00 -21.95 5.20
CA CYS A 15 34.72 -21.27 5.13
C CYS A 15 34.46 -20.43 6.39
N LEU A 16 33.90 -19.23 6.23
CA LEU A 16 33.60 -18.34 7.35
C LEU A 16 32.45 -18.87 8.23
N PHE A 17 31.54 -19.66 7.67
CA PHE A 17 30.29 -20.05 8.33
C PHE A 17 30.20 -21.53 8.69
N CYS A 18 31.14 -22.37 8.27
CA CYS A 18 31.13 -23.81 8.54
C CYS A 18 32.56 -24.38 8.59
N SER A 19 32.69 -25.65 8.95
CA SER A 19 33.98 -26.36 9.06
C SER A 19 34.54 -26.85 7.70
N HIS A 20 34.10 -26.28 6.58
CA HIS A 20 34.55 -26.70 5.25
C HIS A 20 35.87 -26.03 4.85
N HIS A 21 36.91 -26.84 4.61
CA HIS A 21 38.18 -26.39 4.04
C HIS A 21 38.15 -26.46 2.51
N SER A 22 38.57 -25.40 1.83
CA SER A 22 38.64 -25.35 0.37
C SER A 22 40.08 -25.25 -0.12
N ALA A 23 40.34 -25.71 -1.36
CA ALA A 23 41.70 -25.64 -1.91
C ALA A 23 42.13 -24.21 -2.32
N ASN A 24 41.18 -23.40 -2.82
CA ASN A 24 41.42 -22.09 -3.41
C ASN A 24 40.32 -21.11 -2.97
N LEU A 25 40.66 -19.82 -2.87
CA LEU A 25 39.70 -18.75 -2.52
C LEU A 25 38.47 -18.72 -3.45
N LYS A 26 38.65 -18.96 -4.76
CA LYS A 26 37.52 -19.04 -5.70
C LYS A 26 36.52 -20.15 -5.32
N LYS A 27 37.02 -21.35 -4.97
CA LYS A 27 36.19 -22.48 -4.54
C LYS A 27 35.55 -22.23 -3.17
N LYS A 28 36.22 -21.50 -2.27
CA LYS A 28 35.62 -21.02 -1.01
C LYS A 28 34.42 -20.13 -1.29
N LEU A 29 34.57 -19.13 -2.17
CA LEU A 29 33.47 -18.21 -2.52
C LEU A 29 32.30 -18.95 -3.20
N GLU A 30 32.59 -19.90 -4.10
CA GLU A 30 31.57 -20.77 -4.69
C GLU A 30 30.83 -21.62 -3.64
N HIS A 31 31.56 -22.16 -2.66
CA HIS A 31 30.93 -22.88 -1.54
C HIS A 31 30.07 -21.95 -0.68
N MET A 32 30.58 -20.77 -0.34
CA MET A 32 29.87 -19.79 0.47
C MET A 32 28.60 -19.26 -0.22
N SER A 33 28.63 -19.07 -1.55
CA SER A 33 27.45 -18.66 -2.31
C SER A 33 26.40 -19.77 -2.44
N LEU A 34 26.82 -21.02 -2.62
CA LEU A 34 25.89 -22.16 -2.78
C LEU A 34 25.33 -22.68 -1.44
N ALA A 35 26.18 -22.85 -0.42
CA ALA A 35 25.79 -23.44 0.86
C ALA A 35 25.24 -22.44 1.86
N HIS A 36 25.68 -21.17 1.78
CA HIS A 36 25.37 -20.14 2.78
C HIS A 36 24.73 -18.89 2.17
N SER A 37 24.46 -18.86 0.86
CA SER A 37 23.90 -17.70 0.15
C SER A 37 24.66 -16.40 0.42
N PHE A 38 25.97 -16.50 0.63
CA PHE A 38 26.82 -15.34 0.83
C PHE A 38 27.23 -14.75 -0.51
N PHE A 39 26.91 -13.48 -0.69
CA PHE A 39 27.28 -12.70 -1.86
C PHE A 39 28.01 -11.44 -1.40
N ILE A 40 29.06 -11.08 -2.15
CA ILE A 40 29.76 -9.82 -2.00
C ILE A 40 28.98 -8.80 -2.85
N PRO A 41 28.39 -7.75 -2.25
CA PRO A 41 27.75 -6.67 -2.99
C PRO A 41 28.75 -6.02 -3.95
N ASP A 42 28.27 -5.55 -5.10
CA ASP A 42 29.05 -4.67 -5.98
C ASP A 42 30.48 -5.16 -6.28
N LEU A 43 30.62 -6.46 -6.61
CA LEU A 43 31.91 -7.10 -6.87
C LEU A 43 32.74 -6.39 -7.95
N GLU A 44 32.10 -5.67 -8.87
CA GLU A 44 32.75 -4.88 -9.92
C GLU A 44 33.61 -3.73 -9.35
N TYR A 45 33.24 -3.21 -8.19
CA TYR A 45 33.90 -2.09 -7.50
C TYR A 45 34.77 -2.57 -6.32
N CYS A 46 34.87 -3.87 -6.08
CA CYS A 46 35.72 -4.41 -5.02
C CYS A 46 37.17 -4.52 -5.51
N SER A 47 38.03 -3.61 -5.04
CA SER A 47 39.45 -3.55 -5.41
C SER A 47 40.25 -4.71 -4.79
N ASP A 48 39.92 -5.10 -3.56
CA ASP A 48 40.62 -6.15 -2.81
C ASP A 48 39.67 -7.17 -2.13
N VAL A 49 39.25 -8.16 -2.91
CA VAL A 49 38.48 -9.31 -2.42
C VAL A 49 39.21 -10.14 -1.36
N PRO A 50 40.49 -10.55 -1.52
CA PRO A 50 41.18 -11.32 -0.48
C PRO A 50 41.35 -10.54 0.82
N GLY A 51 41.63 -9.24 0.76
CA GLY A 51 41.68 -8.37 1.95
C GLY A 51 40.35 -8.36 2.72
N LEU A 52 39.24 -8.12 2.01
CA LEU A 52 37.90 -8.14 2.60
C LEU A 52 37.58 -9.46 3.29
N ILE A 53 37.89 -10.59 2.66
CA ILE A 53 37.63 -11.93 3.24
C ILE A 53 38.50 -12.20 4.47
N THR A 54 39.73 -11.70 4.48
CA THR A 54 40.64 -11.84 5.62
C THR A 54 40.12 -11.05 6.81
N TYR A 55 39.71 -9.81 6.60
CA TYR A 55 39.08 -8.97 7.62
C TYR A 55 37.80 -9.60 8.19
N LEU A 56 36.92 -10.13 7.33
CA LEU A 56 35.72 -10.84 7.79
C LEU A 56 36.06 -12.11 8.59
N GLY A 57 37.16 -12.79 8.24
CA GLY A 57 37.71 -13.92 8.98
C GLY A 57 38.18 -13.54 10.38
N GLU A 58 38.89 -12.42 10.50
CA GLU A 58 39.30 -11.84 11.80
C GLU A 58 38.08 -11.42 12.63
N LYS A 59 37.08 -10.78 12.01
CA LYS A 59 35.86 -10.33 12.70
C LYS A 59 35.07 -11.48 13.33
N ILE A 60 34.96 -12.61 12.64
CA ILE A 60 34.27 -13.80 13.15
C ILE A 60 35.17 -14.61 14.11
N GLY A 61 36.43 -14.82 13.74
CA GLY A 61 37.35 -15.70 14.49
C GLY A 61 37.91 -15.07 15.75
N CYS A 62 38.37 -13.83 15.63
CA CYS A 62 39.00 -13.07 16.70
C CYS A 62 37.96 -12.24 17.48
N GLY A 63 37.02 -11.61 16.77
CA GLY A 63 36.00 -10.75 17.37
C GLY A 63 34.77 -11.45 17.92
N TYR A 64 34.49 -12.67 17.46
CA TYR A 64 33.24 -13.40 17.76
C TYR A 64 31.99 -12.54 17.50
N GLU A 65 32.02 -11.74 16.43
CA GLU A 65 30.95 -10.83 16.04
C GLU A 65 30.23 -11.32 14.79
N CYS A 66 28.92 -11.09 14.75
CA CYS A 66 28.13 -11.38 13.56
C CYS A 66 28.32 -10.30 12.49
N ILE A 67 28.55 -10.69 11.22
CA ILE A 67 28.70 -9.74 10.11
C ILE A 67 27.44 -8.88 9.90
N ALA A 68 26.25 -9.48 9.91
CA ALA A 68 25.01 -8.76 9.58
C ALA A 68 24.43 -7.92 10.74
N CYS A 69 24.33 -8.48 11.95
CA CYS A 69 23.71 -7.82 13.10
C CYS A 69 24.75 -7.27 14.10
N LYS A 70 24.30 -6.63 15.18
CA LYS A 70 25.17 -6.13 16.28
C LYS A 70 25.38 -7.17 17.39
N TRP A 71 25.20 -8.45 17.09
CA TRP A 71 25.36 -9.50 18.08
C TRP A 71 26.84 -9.80 18.30
N VAL A 72 27.25 -9.68 19.56
CA VAL A 72 28.58 -10.04 20.07
C VAL A 72 28.40 -11.19 21.06
N GLY A 73 29.33 -12.14 21.05
CA GLY A 73 29.33 -13.35 21.90
C GLY A 73 29.49 -13.10 23.41
N ASN A 74 28.70 -12.21 24.02
CA ASN A 74 28.88 -11.75 25.41
C ASN A 74 28.67 -12.80 26.51
N ARG A 75 28.19 -14.01 26.18
CA ARG A 75 27.95 -15.09 27.18
C ARG A 75 28.77 -16.35 26.94
N CYS A 76 29.13 -16.65 25.70
CA CYS A 76 30.01 -17.76 25.29
C CYS A 76 30.67 -17.36 23.95
N PRO A 77 31.82 -16.69 23.97
CA PRO A 77 32.54 -16.33 22.75
C PRO A 77 33.26 -17.57 22.21
N THR A 78 32.55 -18.35 21.41
CA THR A 78 33.17 -19.44 20.64
C THR A 78 32.84 -19.27 19.17
N LEU A 79 33.78 -19.66 18.31
CA LEU A 79 33.62 -19.58 16.87
C LEU A 79 32.40 -20.38 16.41
N ASP A 80 32.17 -21.56 16.99
CA ASP A 80 31.00 -22.37 16.70
C ASP A 80 29.68 -21.69 17.11
N ALA A 81 29.65 -20.96 18.24
CA ALA A 81 28.45 -20.23 18.66
C ALA A 81 28.09 -19.10 17.68
N VAL A 82 29.09 -18.37 17.17
CA VAL A 82 28.91 -17.30 16.19
C VAL A 82 28.45 -17.88 14.86
N GLN A 83 29.15 -18.89 14.34
CA GLN A 83 28.78 -19.54 13.09
C GLN A 83 27.38 -20.16 13.17
N LYS A 84 27.02 -20.77 14.30
CA LYS A 84 25.67 -21.30 14.53
C LYS A 84 24.62 -20.18 14.54
N HIS A 85 24.88 -19.08 15.23
CA HIS A 85 24.00 -17.89 15.19
C HIS A 85 23.77 -17.41 13.76
N MET A 86 24.84 -17.34 12.96
CA MET A 86 24.78 -16.85 11.58
C MET A 86 23.97 -17.78 10.69
N ARG A 87 24.11 -19.09 10.85
CA ARG A 87 23.31 -20.09 10.11
C ARG A 87 21.85 -20.11 10.55
N ASP A 88 21.60 -20.14 11.87
CA ASP A 88 20.25 -20.27 12.43
C ASP A 88 19.37 -19.05 12.10
N LYS A 89 19.96 -17.85 12.04
CA LYS A 89 19.25 -16.61 11.68
C LYS A 89 19.36 -16.21 10.21
N GLY A 90 20.17 -16.92 9.42
CA GLY A 90 20.45 -16.54 8.02
C GLY A 90 21.25 -15.24 7.89
N HIS A 91 22.08 -14.89 8.87
CA HIS A 91 22.97 -13.72 8.84
C HIS A 91 24.28 -13.99 8.08
N CYS A 92 24.22 -14.73 6.97
CA CYS A 92 25.37 -15.08 6.13
C CYS A 92 25.50 -14.12 4.94
N TYR A 93 25.27 -12.82 5.16
CA TYR A 93 25.37 -11.78 4.13
C TYR A 93 26.10 -10.56 4.68
N LEU A 94 26.73 -9.81 3.78
CA LEU A 94 27.40 -8.57 4.12
C LEU A 94 26.38 -7.45 4.26
N ASN A 95 26.35 -6.77 5.40
CA ASN A 95 25.49 -5.61 5.59
C ASN A 95 26.28 -4.35 5.22
N CYS A 96 25.96 -3.78 4.05
CA CYS A 96 26.55 -2.55 3.51
C CYS A 96 25.69 -1.31 3.78
N GLU A 97 24.82 -1.35 4.80
CA GLU A 97 23.98 -0.20 5.16
C GLU A 97 24.57 0.59 6.35
N GLY A 98 24.57 1.92 6.22
CA GLY A 98 24.89 2.86 7.31
C GLY A 98 26.35 2.78 7.78
N GLU A 99 26.54 2.78 9.11
CA GLU A 99 27.86 2.80 9.78
C GLU A 99 28.79 1.65 9.35
N LYS A 100 28.23 0.48 9.00
CA LYS A 100 29.02 -0.67 8.56
C LYS A 100 29.65 -0.47 7.18
N LEU A 101 29.10 0.41 6.35
CA LEU A 101 29.68 0.71 5.04
C LEU A 101 31.06 1.36 5.19
N LEU A 102 31.23 2.22 6.19
CA LEU A 102 32.50 2.90 6.49
C LEU A 102 33.59 1.90 6.90
N GLU A 103 33.24 0.79 7.55
CA GLU A 103 34.22 -0.25 7.91
C GLU A 103 34.80 -0.97 6.68
N TYR A 104 34.05 -1.02 5.57
CA TYR A 104 34.45 -1.73 4.36
C TYR A 104 34.99 -0.81 3.26
N GLU A 105 34.97 0.51 3.47
CA GLU A 105 35.33 1.52 2.47
C GLU A 105 36.72 1.29 1.85
N GLU A 106 37.70 0.86 2.66
CA GLU A 106 39.07 0.58 2.20
C GLU A 106 39.13 -0.52 1.10
N TYR A 107 38.16 -1.42 1.05
CA TYR A 107 38.11 -2.54 0.10
C TYR A 107 37.28 -2.26 -1.15
N TYR A 108 36.61 -1.11 -1.23
CA TYR A 108 35.74 -0.75 -2.35
C TYR A 108 36.17 0.58 -2.97
N ASP A 109 36.24 0.59 -4.30
CA ASP A 109 36.53 1.79 -5.07
C ASP A 109 35.33 2.13 -5.97
N TYR A 110 34.49 3.05 -5.49
CA TYR A 110 33.33 3.55 -6.24
C TYR A 110 33.65 4.74 -7.14
N SER A 111 34.91 5.17 -7.25
CA SER A 111 35.30 6.35 -8.04
C SER A 111 34.83 6.25 -9.50
N SER A 112 34.83 5.05 -10.07
CA SER A 112 34.39 4.78 -11.45
C SER A 112 32.88 4.86 -11.69
N SER A 113 32.05 4.88 -10.64
CA SER A 113 30.58 4.95 -10.75
C SER A 113 30.06 6.39 -10.98
N TYR A 114 30.90 7.40 -10.77
CA TYR A 114 30.59 8.81 -10.99
C TYR A 114 31.39 9.36 -12.18
N PRO A 115 30.95 9.14 -13.43
CA PRO A 115 31.67 9.60 -14.62
C PRO A 115 31.78 11.14 -14.72
N ASP A 116 30.94 11.88 -13.99
CA ASP A 116 30.96 13.34 -13.95
C ASP A 116 31.94 13.91 -12.89
N ALA A 117 32.67 13.05 -12.16
CA ALA A 117 33.60 13.43 -11.09
C ALA A 117 35.06 13.62 -11.56
N GLU A 118 35.33 13.71 -12.87
CA GLU A 118 36.68 14.04 -13.38
C GLU A 118 37.04 15.50 -12.99
N GLY A 119 37.69 15.67 -11.83
CA GLY A 119 38.21 16.96 -11.34
C GLY A 119 37.60 17.47 -10.04
N VAL A 120 36.76 16.69 -9.36
CA VAL A 120 36.19 17.01 -8.04
C VAL A 120 37.10 16.42 -6.94
N ASP A 121 37.33 17.17 -5.87
CA ASP A 121 38.14 16.72 -4.74
C ASP A 121 37.46 15.51 -4.06
N PRO A 122 38.14 14.37 -3.87
CA PRO A 122 37.55 13.18 -3.22
C PRO A 122 36.94 13.45 -1.84
N ASP A 123 37.41 14.49 -1.14
CA ASP A 123 36.95 14.89 0.19
C ASP A 123 35.79 15.92 0.15
N GLU A 124 35.38 16.38 -1.04
CA GLU A 124 34.29 17.34 -1.21
C GLU A 124 32.94 16.61 -1.11
N GLU A 125 32.16 16.93 -0.07
CA GLU A 125 30.81 16.37 0.11
C GLU A 125 29.97 16.65 -1.15
N VAL A 126 29.55 15.58 -1.83
CA VAL A 126 28.66 15.70 -2.99
C VAL A 126 27.35 16.32 -2.51
N GLU A 127 27.11 17.58 -2.87
CA GLU A 127 25.78 18.17 -2.81
C GLU A 127 24.89 17.39 -3.75
N LEU A 128 24.25 16.34 -3.23
CA LEU A 128 23.15 15.67 -3.92
C LEU A 128 22.12 16.76 -4.20
N ASP A 129 21.85 17.03 -5.48
CA ASP A 129 20.73 17.85 -5.91
C ASP A 129 19.51 17.36 -5.16
N THR A 130 19.13 18.09 -4.10
CA THR A 130 17.98 17.73 -3.29
C THR A 130 16.81 17.69 -4.24
N LEU A 131 16.31 16.47 -4.51
CA LEU A 131 15.24 16.27 -5.47
C LEU A 131 14.08 17.15 -5.03
N ASP A 132 13.81 18.20 -5.81
CA ASP A 132 12.77 19.16 -5.49
C ASP A 132 11.43 18.42 -5.51
N GLY A 133 10.97 18.13 -4.29
CA GLY A 133 9.90 17.19 -4.02
C GLY A 133 8.78 17.92 -3.34
N ASP A 134 7.78 18.33 -4.12
CA ASP A 134 6.47 18.62 -3.55
C ASP A 134 5.96 17.37 -2.84
N ALA A 135 5.15 17.52 -1.78
CA ALA A 135 4.67 16.40 -0.95
C ALA A 135 4.00 15.24 -1.71
N TYR A 136 3.63 15.44 -2.98
CA TYR A 136 2.94 14.47 -3.81
C TYR A 136 3.63 14.15 -5.14
N GLN A 137 4.78 14.77 -5.45
CA GLN A 137 5.44 14.65 -6.75
C GLN A 137 6.96 14.81 -6.60
N LEU A 138 7.72 13.97 -7.30
CA LEU A 138 9.17 14.03 -7.37
C LEU A 138 9.60 14.24 -8.82
N VAL A 139 10.40 15.27 -9.09
CA VAL A 139 11.01 15.48 -10.40
C VAL A 139 12.42 14.89 -10.38
N LEU A 140 12.71 13.95 -11.29
CA LEU A 140 14.05 13.37 -11.40
C LEU A 140 14.99 14.28 -12.22
N PRO A 141 16.31 14.12 -12.09
CA PRO A 141 17.29 14.79 -12.95
C PRO A 141 17.09 14.48 -14.44
N SER A 142 16.46 13.34 -14.77
CA SER A 142 16.05 12.98 -16.13
C SER A 142 14.86 13.79 -16.67
N GLY A 143 14.26 14.68 -15.85
CA GLY A 143 13.05 15.44 -16.15
C GLY A 143 11.75 14.65 -16.01
N ALA A 144 11.82 13.36 -15.63
CA ALA A 144 10.64 12.55 -15.37
C ALA A 144 9.93 12.99 -14.08
N VAL A 145 8.61 12.86 -14.07
CA VAL A 145 7.77 13.22 -12.92
C VAL A 145 7.15 11.96 -12.30
N ILE A 146 7.51 11.65 -11.06
CA ILE A 146 6.96 10.50 -10.31
C ILE A 146 5.95 11.00 -9.27
N GLY A 147 4.73 10.47 -9.33
CA GLY A 147 3.67 10.77 -8.35
C GLY A 147 3.74 9.91 -7.09
N HIS A 148 3.23 10.42 -5.97
CA HIS A 148 3.24 9.73 -4.69
C HIS A 148 2.18 8.61 -4.60
N ARG A 149 2.48 7.51 -3.89
CA ARG A 149 1.60 6.35 -3.72
C ARG A 149 0.22 6.66 -3.13
N SER A 150 0.09 7.71 -2.32
CA SER A 150 -1.20 8.13 -1.73
C SER A 150 -2.21 8.54 -2.79
N LEU A 151 -1.76 9.05 -3.94
CA LEU A 151 -2.61 9.48 -5.05
C LEU A 151 -2.84 8.37 -6.07
N MET A 152 -2.38 7.13 -5.82
CA MET A 152 -2.56 6.00 -6.73
C MET A 152 -4.03 5.75 -7.07
N LYS A 153 -4.96 6.02 -6.15
CA LYS A 153 -6.41 5.96 -6.42
C LYS A 153 -6.83 6.91 -7.54
N TYR A 154 -6.23 8.10 -7.61
CA TYR A 154 -6.51 9.11 -8.64
C TYR A 154 -5.75 8.80 -9.93
N TYR A 155 -4.50 8.37 -9.86
CA TYR A 155 -3.71 7.99 -11.04
C TYR A 155 -4.28 6.78 -11.79
N ARG A 156 -5.02 5.90 -11.09
CA ARG A 156 -5.76 4.79 -11.72
C ARG A 156 -7.09 5.22 -12.34
N GLN A 157 -7.56 6.45 -12.11
CA GLN A 157 -8.83 6.92 -12.68
C GLN A 157 -8.67 7.17 -14.18
N ARG A 158 -9.59 6.61 -14.96
CA ARG A 158 -9.80 6.99 -16.36
C ARG A 158 -11.04 7.86 -16.40
N LEU A 159 -10.85 9.17 -16.28
CA LEU A 159 -11.94 10.12 -16.44
C LEU A 159 -12.19 10.32 -17.93
N ASN A 160 -13.45 10.16 -18.35
CA ASN A 160 -13.85 10.49 -19.72
C ASN A 160 -13.82 12.03 -19.87
N PRO A 161 -12.93 12.59 -20.70
CA PRO A 161 -12.80 14.05 -20.84
C PRO A 161 -14.09 14.69 -21.37
N ASP A 162 -14.89 13.94 -22.15
CA ASP A 162 -16.12 14.43 -22.77
C ASP A 162 -17.40 14.20 -21.95
N ARG A 163 -17.30 13.70 -20.71
CA ARG A 163 -18.49 13.43 -19.88
C ARG A 163 -19.12 14.74 -19.41
N ARG A 164 -19.97 15.34 -20.24
CA ARG A 164 -20.87 16.43 -19.84
C ARG A 164 -21.75 15.96 -18.70
N VAL A 165 -21.60 16.56 -17.53
CA VAL A 165 -22.48 16.32 -16.38
C VAL A 165 -23.88 16.79 -16.75
N VAL A 166 -24.78 15.85 -17.09
CA VAL A 166 -26.19 16.19 -17.26
C VAL A 166 -26.75 16.50 -15.88
N VAL A 167 -26.88 17.78 -15.58
CA VAL A 167 -27.61 18.25 -14.39
C VAL A 167 -29.00 17.63 -14.45
N LYS A 168 -29.30 16.71 -13.52
CA LYS A 168 -30.66 16.14 -13.39
C LYS A 168 -31.60 17.31 -13.14
N LYS A 169 -32.41 17.66 -14.14
CA LYS A 169 -33.50 18.63 -13.96
C LYS A 169 -34.39 18.14 -12.80
N VAL A 170 -34.64 19.05 -11.87
CA VAL A 170 -35.32 18.85 -10.57
C VAL A 170 -36.62 18.02 -10.73
N PRO A 171 -36.86 16.98 -9.90
CA PRO A 171 -37.98 16.06 -10.09
C PRO A 171 -39.26 16.62 -9.45
N GLY A 172 -39.98 17.45 -10.18
CA GLY A 172 -41.37 17.85 -9.84
C GLY A 172 -42.45 16.89 -10.38
N SER A 173 -42.08 15.77 -11.02
CA SER A 173 -43.03 14.83 -11.63
C SER A 173 -42.65 13.38 -11.29
N SER A 174 -42.85 13.02 -10.04
CA SER A 174 -42.56 11.69 -9.47
C SER A 174 -43.36 10.55 -10.13
N PHE A 175 -44.44 10.86 -10.86
CA PHE A 175 -45.27 9.85 -11.50
C PHE A 175 -44.94 9.60 -12.98
N ALA A 176 -44.29 10.54 -13.69
CA ALA A 176 -43.95 10.35 -15.11
C ALA A 176 -42.89 9.26 -15.33
N SER A 177 -41.90 9.17 -14.43
CA SER A 177 -40.88 8.12 -14.45
C SER A 177 -41.49 6.72 -14.24
N ILE A 178 -42.43 6.61 -13.30
CA ILE A 178 -43.16 5.37 -13.01
C ILE A 178 -44.06 4.99 -14.19
N LEU A 179 -44.74 5.97 -14.78
CA LEU A 179 -45.62 5.76 -15.93
C LEU A 179 -44.85 5.30 -17.17
N HIS A 180 -43.64 5.81 -17.41
CA HIS A 180 -42.75 5.30 -18.44
C HIS A 180 -42.30 3.86 -18.18
N LYS A 181 -41.98 3.51 -16.92
CA LYS A 181 -41.66 2.13 -16.55
C LYS A 181 -42.84 1.19 -16.78
N TYR A 182 -44.06 1.59 -16.40
CA TYR A 182 -45.25 0.76 -16.62
C TYR A 182 -45.55 0.58 -18.11
N ARG A 183 -45.39 1.62 -18.92
CA ARG A 183 -45.49 1.51 -20.40
C ARG A 183 -44.44 0.57 -20.99
N ALA A 184 -43.20 0.62 -20.51
CA ALA A 184 -42.13 -0.27 -20.95
C ALA A 184 -42.40 -1.75 -20.56
N LEU A 185 -43.07 -1.97 -19.43
CA LEU A 185 -43.53 -3.29 -18.98
C LEU A 185 -44.81 -3.77 -19.70
N GLY A 186 -45.27 -3.05 -20.72
CA GLY A 186 -46.44 -3.41 -21.51
C GLY A 186 -47.79 -3.00 -20.93
N TRP A 187 -47.81 -2.19 -19.85
CA TRP A 187 -49.05 -1.62 -19.35
C TRP A 187 -49.51 -0.46 -20.26
N ASN A 188 -50.44 -0.77 -21.16
CA ASN A 188 -51.06 0.15 -22.10
C ASN A 188 -52.37 0.75 -21.54
N GLY A 189 -52.40 1.10 -20.25
CA GLY A 189 -53.53 1.80 -19.64
C GLY A 189 -54.87 1.06 -19.77
N ALA A 190 -55.98 1.79 -19.58
CA ALA A 190 -57.33 1.27 -19.81
C ALA A 190 -57.89 1.87 -21.11
N THR A 191 -58.66 1.07 -21.85
CA THR A 191 -59.31 1.49 -23.09
C THR A 191 -60.30 2.63 -22.84
N ALA A 192 -60.55 3.49 -23.82
CA ALA A 192 -61.46 4.64 -23.67
C ALA A 192 -62.86 4.23 -23.18
N ALA A 193 -63.37 3.09 -23.65
CA ALA A 193 -64.63 2.51 -23.20
C ALA A 193 -64.61 2.12 -21.71
N ASP A 194 -63.50 1.56 -21.21
CA ASP A 194 -63.33 1.17 -19.81
C ASP A 194 -63.25 2.39 -18.89
N ILE A 195 -62.61 3.47 -19.35
CA ILE A 195 -62.55 4.73 -18.61
C ILE A 195 -63.96 5.32 -18.48
N VAL A 196 -64.75 5.33 -19.56
CA VAL A 196 -66.13 5.84 -19.54
C VAL A 196 -67.02 4.99 -18.63
N ARG A 197 -66.89 3.66 -18.65
CA ARG A 197 -67.63 2.77 -17.74
C ARG A 197 -67.26 3.03 -16.28
N LYS A 198 -65.95 3.02 -15.97
CA LYS A 198 -65.44 3.27 -14.60
C LYS A 198 -65.87 4.64 -14.06
N THR A 199 -65.85 5.68 -14.89
CA THR A 199 -66.28 7.02 -14.46
C THR A 199 -67.79 7.09 -14.18
N ARG A 200 -68.63 6.40 -14.95
CA ARG A 200 -70.07 6.28 -14.65
C ARG A 200 -70.32 5.50 -13.36
N ASP A 201 -69.63 4.38 -13.18
CA ASP A 201 -69.73 3.56 -11.98
C ASP A 201 -69.29 4.34 -10.74
N LEU A 202 -68.17 5.06 -10.82
CA LEU A 202 -67.70 5.95 -9.74
C LEU A 202 -68.73 7.03 -9.41
N ARG A 203 -69.33 7.68 -10.41
CA ARG A 203 -70.39 8.69 -10.17
C ARG A 203 -71.59 8.09 -9.46
N TYR A 204 -72.02 6.89 -9.85
CA TYR A 204 -73.11 6.18 -9.17
C TYR A 204 -72.74 5.84 -7.72
N LEU A 205 -71.55 5.27 -7.50
CA LEU A 205 -71.04 4.94 -6.16
C LEU A 205 -70.95 6.18 -5.27
N HIS A 206 -70.45 7.30 -5.79
CA HIS A 206 -70.42 8.57 -5.07
C HIS A 206 -71.82 9.06 -4.70
N ARG A 207 -72.80 8.95 -5.62
CA ARG A 207 -74.19 9.33 -5.34
C ARG A 207 -74.79 8.47 -4.21
N VAL A 208 -74.60 7.16 -4.27
CA VAL A 208 -75.08 6.23 -3.24
C VAL A 208 -74.42 6.52 -1.89
N LYS A 209 -73.09 6.70 -1.88
CA LYS A 209 -72.33 7.06 -0.69
C LYS A 209 -72.85 8.36 -0.07
N ASN A 210 -73.01 9.41 -0.86
CA ASN A 210 -73.48 10.72 -0.39
C ASN A 210 -74.91 10.63 0.16
N TYR A 211 -75.79 9.85 -0.47
CA TYR A 211 -77.15 9.63 0.02
C TYR A 211 -77.18 8.90 1.36
N GLN A 212 -76.36 7.86 1.52
CA GLN A 212 -76.22 7.15 2.80
C GLN A 212 -75.63 8.08 3.88
N GLN A 213 -74.61 8.86 3.54
CA GLN A 213 -74.00 9.84 4.44
C GLN A 213 -75.01 10.90 4.89
N MET A 214 -75.84 11.42 3.98
CA MET A 214 -76.93 12.33 4.30
C MET A 214 -77.94 11.70 5.27
N LYS A 215 -78.37 10.45 5.00
CA LYS A 215 -79.29 9.72 5.89
C LYS A 215 -78.72 9.56 7.30
N LEU A 216 -77.43 9.22 7.40
CA LEU A 216 -76.74 9.11 8.68
C LEU A 216 -76.69 10.47 9.39
N GLY A 217 -76.37 11.55 8.66
CA GLY A 217 -76.37 12.92 9.20
C GLY A 217 -77.73 13.35 9.76
N ILE A 218 -78.82 13.09 9.03
CA ILE A 218 -80.19 13.39 9.52
C ILE A 218 -80.53 12.60 10.78
N LYS A 219 -80.14 11.32 10.85
CA LYS A 219 -80.35 10.50 12.05
C LYS A 219 -79.49 10.98 13.22
N ALA A 220 -78.29 11.50 12.96
CA ALA A 220 -77.40 12.06 13.98
C ALA A 220 -77.99 13.28 14.67
N ASN A 221 -78.88 14.05 14.03
CA ASN A 221 -79.59 15.17 14.68
C ASN A 221 -80.42 14.71 15.90
N LYS A 222 -80.91 13.47 15.92
CA LYS A 222 -81.65 12.90 17.07
C LYS A 222 -80.75 12.52 18.25
N LEU A 223 -79.43 12.58 18.09
CA LEU A 223 -78.45 12.25 19.15
C LEU A 223 -78.11 13.46 20.04
N GLN A 224 -78.72 14.62 19.82
CA GLN A 224 -78.54 15.80 20.68
C GLN A 224 -79.31 15.64 22.01
N LYS A 225 -78.75 14.87 22.96
CA LYS A 225 -79.39 14.53 24.25
C LYS A 225 -79.66 15.73 25.18
N HIS A 226 -78.93 16.83 25.01
CA HIS A 226 -79.01 18.04 25.85
C HIS A 226 -79.26 19.29 24.99
N PHE A 227 -80.11 19.19 23.97
CA PHE A 227 -80.47 20.34 23.15
C PHE A 227 -81.27 21.37 23.96
N ARG A 228 -80.82 22.63 23.96
CA ARG A 228 -81.49 23.77 24.61
C ARG A 228 -81.88 24.81 23.56
N GLN A 229 -83.18 25.02 23.36
CA GLN A 229 -83.69 26.07 22.47
C GLN A 229 -83.34 27.45 23.03
N GLN A 230 -82.74 28.32 22.22
CA GLN A 230 -82.28 29.63 22.67
C GLN A 230 -83.43 30.66 22.80
N ASN A 231 -84.42 30.61 21.89
CA ASN A 231 -85.60 31.46 21.93
C ASN A 231 -86.87 30.58 21.93
N PRO A 232 -87.60 30.47 23.06
CA PRO A 232 -88.92 29.86 23.07
C PRO A 232 -89.91 30.76 22.30
N VAL A 233 -90.78 30.15 21.51
CA VAL A 233 -91.95 30.82 20.90
C VAL A 233 -93.03 30.97 21.97
#